data_AF-A0A7V9IF98-F1
#
_entry.id   AF-A0A7V9IF98-F1
#
_cell.length_a   1.000
_cell.length_b   1.000
_cell.length_c   1.000
_cell.angle_alpha   90.00
_cell.angle_beta   90.00
_cell.angle_gamma   90.00
#
_symmetry.space_group_name_H-M   'P 1'
#
loop_
_entity.id
_entity.type
_entity.pdbx_description
1 polymer ?
#
loop_
_entity_poly.entity_id
_entity_poly.type
_entity_poly.pdbx_seq_one_letter_code
_entity_poly.pdbx_strand_id
1 'polypeptide(L)'
;VVEARERSGALITADFALEEGREVFAVPGEITSSLSAGSNALLRLGATPLTAAQDVLESFGIIPTLDREPAELEEAQEAVLARVRERATSADELVRTTGINAAALAAILTELELMGLVTLEEGLYRVAG
;
A
#
# COMPACT_ATOMS: atom_id res chain seq x y z
N VAL A 1 -12.99 13.72 -3.75
CA VAL A 1 -13.27 14.83 -4.70
C VAL A 1 -12.01 15.68 -4.84
N VAL A 2 -11.45 15.74 -6.05
CA VAL A 2 -10.21 16.49 -6.31
C VAL A 2 -10.52 17.96 -6.61
N GLU A 3 -11.47 18.23 -7.51
CA GLU A 3 -11.95 19.57 -7.82
C GLU A 3 -13.47 19.55 -7.98
N ALA A 4 -14.14 20.59 -7.49
CA ALA A 4 -15.57 20.79 -7.67
C ALA A 4 -15.93 22.27 -7.53
N ARG A 5 -16.78 22.76 -8.45
CA ARG A 5 -17.50 24.03 -8.26
C ARG A 5 -18.70 23.81 -7.33
N GLU A 6 -19.27 24.88 -6.78
CA GLU A 6 -20.44 24.83 -5.86
C GLU A 6 -21.66 24.05 -6.39
N ARG A 7 -21.82 23.93 -7.71
CA ARG A 7 -22.92 23.18 -8.36
C ARG A 7 -22.41 22.06 -9.27
N SER A 8 -21.30 21.44 -8.90
CA SER A 8 -20.73 20.32 -9.65
C SER A 8 -21.55 19.04 -9.45
N GLY A 9 -21.70 18.24 -10.52
CA GLY A 9 -22.27 16.89 -10.41
C GLY A 9 -21.47 15.97 -9.46
N ALA A 10 -20.17 16.25 -9.26
CA ALA A 10 -19.35 15.52 -8.29
C ALA A 10 -19.84 15.69 -6.84
N LEU A 11 -20.51 16.81 -6.52
CA LEU A 11 -21.07 17.04 -5.19
C LEU A 11 -22.28 16.16 -4.92
N ILE A 12 -23.06 15.82 -5.96
CA ILE A 12 -24.19 14.89 -5.83
C ILE A 12 -23.68 13.51 -5.40
N THR A 13 -22.62 13.01 -6.04
CA THR A 13 -22.00 11.73 -5.64
C THR A 13 -21.41 11.78 -4.23
N ALA A 14 -20.82 12.91 -3.83
CA ALA A 14 -20.29 13.08 -2.49
C ALA A 14 -21.40 13.10 -1.43
N ASP A 15 -22.53 13.76 -1.71
CA ASP A 15 -23.69 13.82 -0.83
C ASP A 15 -24.28 12.42 -0.60
N PHE A 16 -24.52 11.66 -1.68
CA PHE A 16 -24.96 10.26 -1.57
C PHE A 16 -23.98 9.39 -0.79
N ALA A 17 -22.67 9.60 -0.94
CA ALA A 17 -21.68 8.85 -0.18
C ALA A 17 -21.78 9.15 1.33
N LEU A 18 -21.94 10.42 1.71
CA LEU A 18 -22.13 10.81 3.12
C LEU A 18 -23.45 10.25 3.70
N GLU A 19 -24.54 10.29 2.94
CA GLU A 19 -25.85 9.73 3.34
C GLU A 19 -25.76 8.22 3.62
N GLU A 20 -24.97 7.49 2.83
CA GLU A 20 -24.71 6.05 2.99
C GLU A 20 -23.64 5.75 4.06
N GLY A 21 -23.20 6.75 4.82
CA GLY A 21 -22.16 6.59 5.84
C GLY A 21 -20.79 6.20 5.28
N ARG A 22 -20.53 6.48 4.00
CA ARG A 22 -19.24 6.26 3.35
C ARG A 22 -18.33 7.44 3.59
N GLU A 23 -17.05 7.15 3.73
CA GLU A 23 -16.04 8.20 3.86
C GLU A 23 -15.92 9.00 2.56
N VAL A 24 -15.98 10.32 2.69
CA VAL A 24 -15.73 11.25 1.59
C VAL A 24 -14.43 11.98 1.88
N PHE A 25 -13.54 11.91 0.90
CA PHE A 25 -12.29 12.62 0.92
C PHE A 25 -12.34 13.83 -0.01
N ALA A 26 -11.69 14.94 0.37
CA ALA A 26 -11.62 16.13 -0.46
C ALA A 26 -10.22 16.77 -0.46
N VAL A 27 -9.78 17.21 -1.63
CA VAL A 27 -8.50 17.91 -1.77
C VAL A 27 -8.71 19.40 -1.45
N PRO A 28 -7.99 19.96 -0.45
CA PRO A 28 -8.02 21.39 -0.18
C PRO A 28 -7.50 22.19 -1.38
N GLY A 29 -8.11 23.34 -1.65
CA GLY A 29 -7.66 24.24 -2.71
C GLY A 29 -7.82 25.71 -2.36
N GLU A 30 -7.32 26.59 -3.24
CA GLU A 30 -7.35 28.04 -3.01
C GLU A 30 -8.77 28.58 -2.77
N ILE A 31 -8.92 29.43 -1.76
CA ILE A 31 -10.23 30.00 -1.38
C ILE A 31 -10.84 30.90 -2.47
N THR A 32 -10.01 31.43 -3.37
CA THR A 32 -10.43 32.28 -4.50
C THR A 32 -10.73 31.48 -5.77
N SER A 33 -10.40 30.18 -5.79
CA SER A 33 -10.63 29.33 -6.95
C SER A 33 -12.06 28.80 -6.97
N SER A 34 -12.79 29.09 -8.06
CA SER A 34 -14.12 28.52 -8.26
C SER A 34 -14.11 27.00 -8.38
N LEU A 35 -12.99 26.39 -8.79
CA LEU A 35 -12.83 24.93 -8.90
C LEU A 35 -12.60 24.25 -7.54
N SER A 36 -12.24 25.02 -6.51
CA SER A 36 -12.01 24.51 -5.16
C SER A 36 -13.18 24.77 -4.21
N ALA A 37 -14.16 25.59 -4.63
CA ALA A 37 -15.28 25.98 -3.78
C ALA A 37 -16.08 24.76 -3.25
N GLY A 38 -16.34 23.78 -4.11
CA GLY A 38 -17.05 22.55 -3.76
C GLY A 38 -16.21 21.59 -2.92
N SER A 39 -14.92 21.40 -3.22
CA SER A 39 -14.06 20.55 -2.38
C SER A 39 -13.86 21.16 -0.99
N ASN A 40 -13.65 22.47 -0.90
CA ASN A 40 -13.56 23.18 0.37
C ASN A 40 -14.89 23.18 1.16
N ALA A 41 -16.04 23.18 0.46
CA ALA A 41 -17.34 23.03 1.11
C ALA A 41 -17.49 21.62 1.73
N LEU A 42 -17.08 20.56 1.03
CA LEU A 42 -17.07 19.20 1.57
C LEU A 42 -16.17 19.10 2.81
N LEU A 43 -14.99 19.71 2.79
CA LEU A 43 -14.10 19.78 3.96
C LEU A 43 -14.78 20.47 5.16
N ARG A 44 -15.52 21.55 4.92
CA ARG A 44 -16.30 22.24 5.96
C ARG A 44 -17.41 21.35 6.55
N LEU A 45 -17.94 20.42 5.76
CA LEU A 45 -18.97 19.46 6.17
C LEU A 45 -18.39 18.20 6.85
N GLY A 46 -17.07 18.09 6.98
CA GLY A 46 -16.42 16.98 7.67
C GLY A 46 -15.85 15.90 6.76
N ALA A 47 -15.73 16.16 5.44
CA ALA A 47 -14.93 15.29 4.58
C ALA A 47 -13.46 15.25 5.04
N THR A 48 -12.83 14.08 4.92
CA THR A 48 -11.43 13.86 5.29
C THR A 48 -10.52 14.62 4.32
N PRO A 49 -9.61 15.49 4.80
CA PRO A 49 -8.66 16.18 3.94
C PRO A 49 -7.68 15.21 3.27
N LEU A 50 -7.42 15.41 1.98
CA LEU A 50 -6.35 14.75 1.24
C LEU A 50 -5.32 15.75 0.73
N THR A 51 -4.08 15.52 1.11
CA THR A 51 -2.87 16.24 0.67
C THR A 51 -1.95 15.36 -0.17
N ALA A 52 -2.04 14.03 0.00
CA ALA A 52 -1.29 13.04 -0.78
C ALA A 52 -2.10 11.75 -0.98
N ALA A 53 -1.60 10.84 -1.82
CA ALA A 53 -2.19 9.51 -1.99
C ALA A 53 -2.05 8.65 -0.73
N GLN A 54 -0.99 8.87 0.05
CA GLN A 54 -0.70 8.20 1.32
C GLN A 54 -1.85 8.37 2.31
N ASP A 55 -2.44 9.56 2.39
CA ASP A 55 -3.57 9.85 3.29
C ASP A 55 -4.76 8.90 3.06
N VAL A 56 -5.00 8.48 1.80
CA VAL A 56 -6.04 7.49 1.49
C VAL A 56 -5.64 6.12 2.01
N LEU A 57 -4.39 5.70 1.76
CA LEU A 57 -3.88 4.40 2.18
C LEU A 57 -3.94 4.25 3.70
N GLU A 58 -3.49 5.28 4.42
CA GLU A 58 -3.53 5.35 5.87
C GLU A 58 -4.96 5.22 6.42
N SER A 59 -5.95 5.87 5.80
CA SER A 59 -7.37 5.75 6.22
C SER A 59 -7.89 4.31 6.12
N PHE A 60 -7.41 3.54 5.13
CA PHE A 60 -7.75 2.13 4.98
C PHE A 60 -6.85 1.18 5.79
N GLY A 61 -5.93 1.70 6.61
CA GLY A 61 -4.96 0.88 7.33
C GLY A 61 -3.95 0.18 6.41
N ILE A 62 -3.87 0.61 5.16
CA ILE A 62 -2.86 0.15 4.21
C ILE A 62 -1.62 0.97 4.55
N ILE A 63 -0.67 0.35 5.25
CA ILE A 63 0.63 0.96 5.47
C ILE A 63 1.42 0.72 4.19
N PRO A 64 1.60 1.74 3.32
CA PRO A 64 2.49 1.55 2.19
C PRO A 64 3.85 1.14 2.73
N THR A 65 4.39 0.03 2.22
CA THR A 65 5.80 -0.37 2.40
C THR A 65 6.71 0.58 1.62
N LEU A 66 6.54 1.89 1.83
CA LEU A 66 7.36 2.93 1.24
C LEU A 66 8.34 3.36 2.32
N ASP A 67 9.62 3.33 1.96
CA ASP A 67 10.79 3.68 2.78
C ASP A 67 11.40 2.57 3.64
N ARG A 68 11.30 1.30 3.21
CA ARG A 68 12.51 0.48 3.35
C ARG A 68 13.47 1.03 2.29
N GLU A 69 14.57 1.67 2.72
CA GLU A 69 15.75 1.72 1.85
C GLU A 69 15.88 0.34 1.21
N PRO A 70 16.10 0.22 -0.11
CA PRO A 70 16.27 -1.09 -0.71
C PRO A 70 17.28 -1.80 0.15
N ALA A 71 16.84 -2.84 0.87
CA ALA A 71 17.74 -3.57 1.74
C ALA A 71 18.92 -3.93 0.84
N GLU A 72 20.14 -3.64 1.28
CA GLU A 72 21.32 -4.09 0.54
C GLU A 72 21.30 -5.61 0.64
N LEU A 73 20.59 -6.22 -0.32
CA LEU A 73 20.42 -7.64 -0.38
C LEU A 73 21.67 -8.23 -1.02
N GLU A 74 22.23 -9.22 -0.35
CA GLU A 74 23.23 -10.05 -0.96
C GLU A 74 22.63 -10.77 -2.18
N GLU A 75 23.47 -11.13 -3.14
CA GLU A 75 23.04 -11.79 -4.39
C GLU A 75 22.20 -13.05 -4.12
N ALA A 76 22.53 -13.78 -3.05
CA ALA A 76 21.77 -14.96 -2.62
C ALA A 76 20.39 -14.62 -2.04
N GLN A 77 20.28 -13.52 -1.28
CA GLN A 77 18.99 -13.06 -0.74
C GLN A 77 18.07 -12.58 -1.85
N GLU A 78 18.59 -11.82 -2.82
CA GLU A 78 17.81 -11.36 -3.99
C GLU A 78 17.36 -12.54 -4.85
N ALA A 79 18.22 -13.55 -5.07
CA ALA A 79 17.87 -14.74 -5.83
C ALA A 79 16.71 -15.53 -5.18
N VAL A 80 16.69 -15.64 -3.85
CA VAL A 80 15.61 -16.30 -3.11
C VAL A 80 14.34 -15.45 -3.16
N LEU A 81 14.45 -14.16 -2.89
CA LEU A 81 13.32 -13.24 -2.89
C LEU A 81 12.64 -13.16 -4.26
N ALA A 82 13.41 -13.16 -5.35
CA ALA A 82 12.87 -13.19 -6.71
C ALA A 82 11.98 -14.41 -6.98
N ARG A 83 12.36 -15.60 -6.48
CA ARG A 83 11.55 -16.82 -6.61
C ARG A 83 10.25 -16.74 -5.81
N VAL A 84 10.31 -16.20 -4.59
CA VAL A 84 9.14 -16.00 -3.72
C VAL A 84 8.18 -14.94 -4.31
N ARG A 85 8.71 -13.92 -5.00
CA ARG A 85 7.93 -12.90 -5.72
C ARG A 85 7.16 -13.48 -6.92
N GLU A 86 7.75 -14.44 -7.64
CA GLU A 86 7.08 -15.08 -8.77
C GLU A 86 5.87 -15.92 -8.31
N ARG A 87 6.01 -16.64 -7.17
CA ARG A 87 4.93 -17.41 -6.55
C ARG A 87 5.30 -17.88 -5.14
N ALA A 88 4.28 -18.27 -4.39
CA ALA A 88 4.47 -19.01 -3.15
C ALA A 88 5.23 -20.32 -3.38
N THR A 89 6.22 -20.59 -2.55
CA THR A 89 7.15 -21.70 -2.75
C THR A 89 7.63 -22.28 -1.41
N SER A 90 7.97 -23.56 -1.38
CA SER A 90 8.48 -24.21 -0.17
C SER A 90 9.99 -24.08 -0.04
N ALA A 91 10.53 -24.26 1.17
CA ALA A 91 11.98 -24.29 1.41
C ALA A 91 12.67 -25.34 0.52
N ASP A 92 12.11 -26.55 0.41
CA ASP A 92 12.67 -27.63 -0.42
C ASP A 92 12.75 -27.25 -1.90
N GLU A 93 11.75 -26.51 -2.39
CA GLU A 93 11.73 -26.05 -3.76
C GLU A 93 12.75 -24.92 -4.02
N LEU A 94 12.91 -24.03 -3.06
CA LEU A 94 13.95 -23.01 -3.09
C LEU A 94 15.34 -23.64 -3.11
N VAL A 95 15.61 -24.67 -2.28
CA VAL A 95 16.89 -25.41 -2.34
C VAL A 95 17.13 -25.97 -3.73
N ARG A 96 16.13 -26.62 -4.35
CA ARG A 96 16.27 -27.22 -5.68
C ARG A 96 16.50 -26.21 -6.79
N THR A 97 15.83 -25.07 -6.74
CA THR A 97 15.84 -24.07 -7.83
C THR A 97 17.00 -23.08 -7.73
N THR A 98 17.43 -22.74 -6.52
CA THR A 98 18.54 -21.81 -6.28
C THR A 98 19.89 -22.53 -6.16
N GLY A 99 19.90 -23.83 -5.83
CA GLY A 99 21.12 -24.59 -5.55
C GLY A 99 21.77 -24.24 -4.20
N ILE A 100 21.15 -23.35 -3.40
CA ILE A 100 21.61 -22.99 -2.06
C ILE A 100 21.34 -24.16 -1.13
N ASN A 101 22.32 -24.54 -0.31
CA ASN A 101 22.14 -25.61 0.66
C ASN A 101 21.10 -25.22 1.73
N ALA A 102 20.43 -26.22 2.30
CA ALA A 102 19.31 -26.00 3.21
C ALA A 102 19.64 -25.13 4.44
N ALA A 103 20.85 -25.24 4.99
CA ALA A 103 21.26 -24.47 6.17
C ALA A 103 21.44 -22.98 5.82
N ALA A 104 22.12 -22.67 4.72
CA ALA A 104 22.28 -21.30 4.25
C ALA A 104 20.94 -20.68 3.81
N LEU A 105 20.09 -21.46 3.15
CA LEU A 105 18.77 -21.00 2.75
C LEU A 105 17.89 -20.66 3.97
N ALA A 106 17.92 -21.49 5.01
CA ALA A 106 17.18 -21.23 6.24
C ALA A 106 17.61 -19.91 6.92
N ALA A 107 18.91 -19.61 6.92
CA ALA A 107 19.41 -18.33 7.42
C ALA A 107 18.90 -17.15 6.58
N ILE A 108 19.01 -17.24 5.24
CA ILE A 108 18.51 -16.22 4.31
C ILE A 108 17.01 -15.97 4.50
N LEU A 109 16.21 -17.03 4.59
CA LEU A 109 14.76 -16.91 4.78
C LEU A 109 14.42 -16.25 6.12
N THR A 110 15.14 -16.62 7.19
CA THR A 110 14.99 -15.98 8.50
C THR A 110 15.30 -14.48 8.43
N GLU A 111 16.38 -14.10 7.76
CA GLU A 111 16.76 -12.70 7.59
C GLU A 111 15.71 -11.92 6.78
N LEU A 112 15.21 -12.50 5.68
CA LEU A 112 14.15 -11.91 4.85
C LEU A 112 12.83 -11.77 5.61
N GLU A 113 12.49 -12.72 6.49
CA GLU A 113 11.32 -12.62 7.38
C GLU A 113 11.48 -11.52 8.43
N LEU A 114 12.66 -11.41 9.05
CA LEU A 114 12.97 -10.34 10.00
C LEU A 114 12.95 -8.96 9.33
N MET A 115 13.41 -8.89 8.08
CA MET A 115 13.27 -7.71 7.22
C MET A 115 11.83 -7.50 6.75
N GLY A 116 10.88 -8.37 7.08
CA GLY A 116 9.48 -8.28 6.66
C GLY A 116 9.32 -8.22 5.15
N LEU A 117 10.17 -8.92 4.40
CA LEU A 117 10.11 -9.04 2.94
C LEU A 117 9.42 -10.34 2.51
N VAL A 118 9.50 -11.37 3.36
CA VAL A 118 8.78 -12.64 3.17
C VAL A 118 8.06 -13.05 4.46
N THR A 119 7.08 -13.95 4.33
CA THR A 119 6.35 -14.57 5.44
C THR A 119 6.11 -16.04 5.13
N LEU A 120 6.09 -16.90 6.16
CA LEU A 120 5.76 -18.30 6.06
C LEU A 120 4.28 -18.54 6.41
N GLU A 121 3.50 -18.95 5.42
CA GLU A 121 2.08 -19.26 5.57
C GLU A 121 1.79 -20.64 5.00
N GLU A 122 1.15 -21.50 5.79
CA GLU A 122 0.78 -22.86 5.38
C GLU A 122 1.97 -23.70 4.83
N GLY A 123 3.18 -23.44 5.34
CA GLY A 123 4.41 -24.12 4.89
C GLY A 123 5.01 -23.59 3.58
N LEU A 124 4.48 -22.48 3.06
CA LEU A 124 4.98 -21.80 1.87
C LEU A 124 5.44 -20.38 2.20
N TYR A 125 6.57 -19.97 1.62
CA TYR A 125 7.05 -18.60 1.69
C TYR A 125 6.36 -17.74 0.65
N ARG A 126 5.92 -16.55 1.05
CA ARG A 126 5.26 -15.53 0.22
C ARG A 126 5.87 -14.16 0.51
N VAL A 127 5.69 -13.20 -0.39
CA VAL A 127 6.08 -11.80 -0.14
C VAL A 127 5.19 -11.25 0.97
N ALA A 128 5.78 -10.59 1.96
CA ALA A 128 5.02 -9.92 3.02
C ALA A 128 4.26 -8.71 2.42
N GLY A 129 2.96 -8.62 2.73
CA GLY A 129 2.04 -7.58 2.24
C GLY A 129 1.93 -6.38 3.17
#